data_AF-A0A7X6UVS7-F1
#
_entry.id   AF-A0A7X6UVS7-F1
#
_cell.length_a   1.000
_cell.length_b   1.000
_cell.length_c   1.000
_cell.angle_alpha   90.00
_cell.angle_beta   90.00
_cell.angle_gamma   90.00
#
_symmetry.space_group_name_H-M   'P 1'
#
loop_
_entity.id
_entity.type
_entity.pdbx_description
1 polymer ?
#
loop_
_entity_poly.entity_id
_entity_poly.type
_entity_poly.pdbx_seq_one_letter_code
_entity_poly.pdbx_strand_id
1 'polypeptide(L)'
;MFKKRVMALCVGGLLMTSWATAGEAYIWPTYDEKLNYNISDMGVSYNKPTKDVEGSCFNKAKAANGVYHGDYWAFYHGANKNPLVTEASIIPMLQRLDEDFAYITDTLGWPRDGRVKDGYYSAVYLYGSDACTGSNNPDDKGGWQSWIDGYAAIAASYYPVYSFDPACTYNDKKAQQDA
;
A
#
# COMPACT_ATOMS: atom_id res chain seq x y z
N MET A 1 -6.99 43.71 -78.46
CA MET A 1 -8.12 43.17 -77.67
C MET A 1 -7.72 41.77 -77.18
N PHE A 2 -7.37 41.63 -75.90
CA PHE A 2 -8.08 40.83 -74.86
C PHE A 2 -8.08 39.29 -75.15
N LYS A 3 -7.70 38.35 -74.27
CA LYS A 3 -7.61 38.34 -72.80
C LYS A 3 -6.86 37.08 -72.27
N LYS A 4 -6.08 37.31 -71.21
CA LYS A 4 -5.48 36.47 -70.14
C LYS A 4 -6.16 35.11 -69.83
N ARG A 5 -5.39 34.02 -69.73
CA ARG A 5 -4.80 33.32 -68.54
C ARG A 5 -5.70 32.30 -67.81
N VAL A 6 -5.17 31.06 -67.82
CA VAL A 6 -5.28 29.91 -66.91
C VAL A 6 -5.86 30.21 -65.52
N MET A 7 -6.76 29.34 -65.05
CA MET A 7 -7.08 29.18 -63.63
C MET A 7 -7.15 27.69 -63.28
N ALA A 8 -6.20 27.26 -62.46
CA ALA A 8 -6.12 25.93 -61.85
C ALA A 8 -7.05 25.86 -60.63
N LEU A 9 -7.77 24.75 -60.50
CA LEU A 9 -8.66 24.47 -59.38
C LEU A 9 -7.85 23.80 -58.26
N CYS A 10 -7.49 24.55 -57.22
CA CYS A 10 -6.96 23.97 -55.97
C CYS A 10 -8.13 23.63 -55.05
N VAL A 11 -8.34 22.33 -54.79
CA VAL A 11 -9.27 21.84 -53.76
C VAL A 11 -8.60 22.07 -52.40
N GLY A 12 -9.11 23.05 -51.65
CA GLY A 12 -8.67 23.34 -50.30
C GLY A 12 -9.16 22.28 -49.32
N GLY A 13 -8.21 21.56 -48.70
CA GLY A 13 -8.48 20.76 -47.50
C GLY A 13 -8.75 21.70 -46.33
N LEU A 14 -9.96 21.61 -45.75
CA LEU A 14 -10.32 22.25 -44.50
C LEU A 14 -9.56 21.60 -43.34
N LEU A 15 -8.48 22.26 -42.89
CA LEU A 15 -7.90 22.02 -41.57
C LEU A 15 -8.84 22.59 -40.51
N MET A 16 -9.65 21.71 -39.91
CA MET A 16 -10.44 22.05 -38.73
C MET A 16 -9.49 22.17 -37.53
N THR A 17 -9.02 23.38 -37.24
CA THR A 17 -8.39 23.69 -35.96
C THR A 17 -9.51 24.00 -34.97
N SER A 18 -9.77 23.08 -34.04
CA SER A 18 -10.65 23.34 -32.90
C SER A 18 -9.89 24.20 -31.90
N TRP A 19 -10.25 25.47 -31.80
CA TRP A 19 -9.84 26.33 -30.71
C TRP A 19 -10.78 26.05 -29.54
N ALA A 20 -10.24 25.60 -28.41
CA ALA A 20 -11.04 25.47 -27.19
C ALA A 20 -11.47 26.87 -26.74
N THR A 21 -12.77 27.11 -26.70
CA THR A 21 -13.36 28.37 -26.26
C THR A 21 -13.09 28.56 -24.77
N ALA A 22 -12.50 29.70 -24.38
CA ALA A 22 -12.26 30.01 -22.97
C ALA A 22 -13.60 30.08 -22.21
N GLY A 23 -13.83 29.11 -21.31
CA GLY A 23 -15.07 29.00 -20.53
C GLY A 23 -15.88 27.71 -20.76
N GLU A 24 -15.44 26.81 -21.65
CA GLU A 24 -16.09 25.50 -21.77
C GLU A 24 -15.77 24.61 -20.55
N ALA A 25 -16.83 23.96 -20.04
CA ALA A 25 -16.70 23.01 -18.95
C ALA A 25 -15.82 21.83 -19.40
N TYR A 26 -14.83 21.48 -18.58
CA TYR A 26 -14.02 20.29 -18.84
C TYR A 26 -14.91 19.05 -18.79
N ILE A 27 -15.03 18.37 -19.94
CA ILE A 27 -15.76 17.10 -20.03
C ILE A 27 -14.78 16.01 -19.63
N TRP A 28 -14.99 15.43 -18.45
CA TRP A 28 -14.27 14.23 -18.04
C TRP A 28 -14.54 13.11 -19.04
N PRO A 29 -13.52 12.34 -19.45
CA PRO A 29 -13.75 11.13 -20.23
C PRO A 29 -14.70 10.20 -19.47
N THR A 30 -15.51 9.45 -20.21
CA THR A 30 -16.33 8.37 -19.63
C THR A 30 -15.41 7.42 -18.88
N TYR A 31 -15.80 7.04 -17.65
CA TYR A 31 -15.05 6.10 -16.84
C TYR A 31 -14.82 4.80 -17.62
N ASP A 32 -13.55 4.43 -17.79
CA ASP A 32 -13.14 3.12 -18.29
C ASP A 32 -12.73 2.27 -17.09
N GLU A 33 -13.43 1.15 -16.93
CA GLU A 33 -13.16 0.16 -15.88
C GLU A 33 -11.86 -0.63 -16.13
N LYS A 34 -11.31 -0.55 -17.34
CA LYS A 34 -10.01 -1.14 -17.65
C LYS A 34 -8.89 -0.22 -17.16
N LEU A 35 -8.23 -0.64 -16.08
CA LEU A 35 -6.94 -0.09 -15.70
C LEU A 35 -5.97 -0.28 -16.88
N ASN A 36 -5.45 0.83 -17.42
CA ASN A 36 -4.44 0.81 -18.50
C ASN A 36 -3.07 0.27 -18.04
N TYR A 37 -2.99 -0.30 -16.83
CA TYR A 37 -1.78 -0.80 -16.21
C TYR A 37 -2.08 -2.10 -15.47
N ASN A 38 -1.36 -3.16 -15.84
CA ASN A 38 -1.27 -4.37 -15.05
C ASN A 38 0.19 -4.84 -15.04
N ILE A 39 0.73 -5.10 -13.86
CA ILE A 39 2.11 -5.58 -13.70
C ILE A 39 2.36 -6.94 -14.38
N SER A 40 1.34 -7.78 -14.51
CA SER A 40 1.48 -9.07 -15.20
C SER A 40 1.89 -8.90 -16.67
N ASP A 41 1.43 -7.82 -17.30
CA ASP A 41 1.72 -7.52 -18.71
C ASP A 41 3.19 -7.09 -18.90
N MET A 42 3.86 -6.73 -17.81
CA MET A 42 5.30 -6.44 -17.78
C MET A 42 6.16 -7.70 -17.57
N GLY A 43 5.55 -8.88 -17.36
CA GLY A 43 6.26 -10.13 -17.07
C GLY A 43 6.97 -10.15 -15.72
N VAL A 44 6.59 -9.27 -14.80
CA VAL A 44 7.18 -9.19 -13.45
C VAL A 44 6.35 -10.02 -12.49
N SER A 45 7.01 -10.93 -11.77
CA SER A 45 6.41 -11.70 -10.68
C SER A 45 7.31 -11.62 -9.45
N TYR A 46 6.69 -11.61 -8.27
CA TYR A 46 7.39 -11.53 -7.00
C TYR A 46 7.19 -12.81 -6.21
N ASN A 47 8.30 -13.46 -5.87
CA ASN A 47 8.28 -14.61 -4.98
C ASN A 47 7.90 -14.17 -3.56
N LYS A 48 7.36 -15.10 -2.77
CA LYS A 48 7.17 -14.88 -1.35
C LYS A 48 8.51 -14.54 -0.69
N PRO A 49 8.56 -13.51 0.18
CA PRO A 49 9.77 -13.18 0.94
C PRO A 49 10.25 -14.34 1.82
N THR A 50 11.54 -14.32 2.12
CA THR A 50 12.18 -15.33 3.00
C THR A 50 13.12 -14.70 4.02
N LYS A 51 13.20 -13.36 4.06
CA LYS A 51 14.18 -12.62 4.84
C LYS A 51 13.52 -11.44 5.53
N ASP A 52 14.00 -11.13 6.72
CA ASP A 52 13.70 -9.89 7.41
C ASP A 52 14.74 -8.83 7.03
N VAL A 53 14.36 -7.55 7.11
CA VAL A 53 15.31 -6.45 6.98
C VAL A 53 16.10 -6.34 8.28
N GLU A 54 17.41 -6.60 8.22
CA GLU A 54 18.27 -6.40 9.38
C GLU A 54 18.37 -4.91 9.71
N GLY A 55 17.80 -4.53 10.84
CA GLY A 55 17.66 -3.14 11.22
C GLY A 55 17.49 -2.97 12.73
N SER A 56 17.48 -1.72 13.17
CA SER A 56 17.42 -1.37 14.59
C SER A 56 16.15 -1.90 15.25
N CYS A 57 15.00 -1.76 14.57
CA CYS A 57 13.71 -2.18 15.10
C CYS A 57 13.56 -3.71 15.05
N PHE A 58 13.99 -4.33 13.94
CA PHE A 58 14.02 -5.78 13.81
C PHE A 58 14.87 -6.43 14.91
N ASN A 59 16.08 -5.92 15.16
CA ASN A 59 16.98 -6.48 16.17
C ASN A 59 16.37 -6.41 17.58
N LYS A 60 15.62 -5.34 17.88
CA LYS A 60 14.87 -5.22 19.15
C LYS A 60 13.75 -6.24 19.24
N ALA A 61 12.98 -6.43 18.17
CA ALA A 61 11.91 -7.42 18.15
C ALA A 61 12.44 -8.86 18.25
N LYS A 62 13.53 -9.17 17.54
CA LYS A 62 14.22 -10.46 17.61
C LYS A 62 14.72 -10.76 19.03
N ALA A 63 15.33 -9.78 19.69
CA ALA A 63 15.77 -9.94 21.09
C ALA A 63 14.60 -10.15 22.07
N ALA A 64 13.40 -9.72 21.72
CA ALA A 64 12.19 -9.89 22.51
C ALA A 64 11.36 -11.14 22.12
N ASN A 65 11.87 -12.00 21.22
CA ASN A 65 11.10 -13.09 20.60
C ASN A 65 9.76 -12.63 19.99
N GLY A 66 9.74 -11.40 19.46
CA GLY A 66 8.52 -10.74 18.97
C GLY A 66 8.41 -10.71 17.46
N VAL A 67 8.82 -11.77 16.76
CA VAL A 67 8.77 -11.86 15.29
C VAL A 67 7.76 -12.92 14.88
N TYR A 68 6.82 -12.55 14.03
CA TYR A 68 5.81 -13.44 13.46
C TYR A 68 5.73 -13.23 11.96
N HIS A 69 5.61 -14.30 11.19
CA HIS A 69 5.60 -14.26 9.72
C HIS A 69 4.26 -14.72 9.17
N GLY A 70 3.74 -13.96 8.21
CA GLY A 70 2.71 -14.37 7.27
C GLY A 70 3.33 -14.78 5.94
N ASP A 71 2.57 -14.65 4.85
CA ASP A 71 3.03 -14.99 3.50
C ASP A 71 3.92 -13.90 2.90
N TYR A 72 3.50 -12.63 3.00
CA TYR A 72 4.24 -11.46 2.52
C TYR A 72 4.58 -10.48 3.64
N TRP A 73 3.85 -10.54 4.75
CA TRP A 73 4.01 -9.64 5.90
C TRP A 73 4.70 -10.29 7.09
N ALA A 74 5.31 -9.47 7.93
CA ALA A 74 5.87 -9.85 9.22
C ALA A 74 5.46 -8.83 10.29
N PHE A 75 5.20 -9.33 11.49
CA PHE A 75 4.89 -8.54 12.67
C PHE A 75 6.06 -8.53 13.64
N TYR A 76 6.40 -7.35 14.13
CA TYR A 76 7.53 -7.11 15.01
C TYR A 76 7.08 -6.39 16.28
N HIS A 77 7.40 -6.92 17.45
CA HIS A 77 7.20 -6.22 18.73
C HIS A 77 8.43 -6.29 19.63
N GLY A 78 8.67 -5.21 20.36
CA GLY A 78 9.68 -5.14 21.41
C GLY A 78 9.26 -5.82 22.71
N ALA A 79 10.12 -5.70 23.71
CA ALA A 79 9.94 -6.34 25.02
C ALA A 79 8.78 -5.74 25.83
N ASN A 80 8.45 -4.46 25.62
CA ASN A 80 7.40 -3.76 26.36
C ASN A 80 6.05 -3.79 25.63
N LYS A 81 5.67 -4.95 25.08
CA LYS A 81 4.40 -5.12 24.37
C LYS A 81 3.21 -5.05 25.34
N ASN A 82 2.15 -4.36 24.94
CA ASN A 82 0.86 -4.39 25.65
C ASN A 82 0.33 -5.83 25.74
N PRO A 83 -0.10 -6.31 26.93
CA PRO A 83 -0.52 -7.69 27.13
C PRO A 83 -1.76 -8.10 26.31
N LEU A 84 -2.56 -7.15 25.82
CA LEU A 84 -3.70 -7.43 24.93
C LEU A 84 -3.25 -7.90 23.54
N VAL A 85 -2.03 -7.58 23.12
CA VAL A 85 -1.51 -8.01 21.83
C VAL A 85 -0.97 -9.42 21.95
N THR A 86 -1.73 -10.40 21.47
CA THR A 86 -1.39 -11.82 21.53
C THR A 86 -1.32 -12.41 20.12
N GLU A 87 -0.92 -13.68 20.00
CA GLU A 87 -1.00 -14.39 18.72
C GLU A 87 -2.43 -14.44 18.16
N ALA A 88 -3.44 -14.44 19.02
CA ALA A 88 -4.85 -14.43 18.61
C ALA A 88 -5.26 -13.13 17.91
N SER A 89 -4.48 -12.05 18.05
CA SER A 89 -4.68 -10.81 17.31
C SER A 89 -3.66 -10.60 16.19
N ILE A 90 -2.40 -11.01 16.40
CA ILE A 90 -1.33 -10.89 15.39
C ILE A 90 -1.60 -11.76 14.17
N ILE A 91 -1.97 -13.04 14.37
CA ILE A 91 -2.14 -13.99 13.27
C ILE A 91 -3.28 -13.57 12.34
N PRO A 92 -4.50 -13.25 12.83
CA PRO A 92 -5.58 -12.80 11.94
C PRO A 92 -5.27 -11.47 11.25
N MET A 93 -4.51 -10.58 11.88
CA MET A 93 -4.07 -9.34 11.24
C MET A 93 -3.12 -9.61 10.07
N LEU A 94 -2.12 -10.48 10.24
CA LEU A 94 -1.21 -10.86 9.16
C LEU A 94 -1.97 -11.52 8.00
N GLN A 95 -2.92 -12.41 8.31
CA GLN A 95 -3.79 -13.04 7.30
C GLN A 95 -4.58 -11.99 6.50
N ARG A 96 -5.20 -11.02 7.17
CA ARG A 96 -5.92 -9.94 6.50
C ARG A 96 -4.99 -9.12 5.60
N LEU A 97 -3.80 -8.77 6.08
CA LEU A 97 -2.83 -8.00 5.31
C LEU A 97 -2.33 -8.77 4.07
N ASP A 98 -2.14 -10.08 4.19
CA ASP A 98 -1.79 -10.95 3.06
C ASP A 98 -2.93 -11.03 2.02
N GLU A 99 -4.19 -11.13 2.47
CA GLU A 99 -5.38 -11.08 1.60
C GLU A 99 -5.48 -9.76 0.85
N ASP A 100 -5.32 -8.62 1.55
CA ASP A 100 -5.37 -7.30 0.93
C ASP A 100 -4.21 -7.12 -0.07
N PHE A 101 -3.02 -7.61 0.26
CA PHE A 101 -1.87 -7.60 -0.65
C PHE A 101 -2.15 -8.42 -1.91
N ALA A 102 -2.73 -9.61 -1.77
CA ALA A 102 -3.14 -10.45 -2.90
C ALA A 102 -4.19 -9.74 -3.76
N TYR A 103 -5.20 -9.12 -3.17
CA TYR A 103 -6.20 -8.37 -3.92
C TYR A 103 -5.57 -7.22 -4.73
N ILE A 104 -4.70 -6.43 -4.11
CA ILE A 104 -4.02 -5.28 -4.75
C ILE A 104 -3.20 -5.74 -5.98
N THR A 105 -2.45 -6.83 -5.87
CA THR A 105 -1.62 -7.28 -6.99
C THR A 105 -2.39 -8.11 -8.00
N ASP A 106 -3.14 -9.09 -7.53
CA ASP A 106 -3.71 -10.13 -8.39
C ASP A 106 -5.02 -9.67 -9.05
N THR A 107 -5.75 -8.73 -8.41
CA THR A 107 -6.99 -8.15 -8.96
C THR A 107 -6.76 -6.78 -9.56
N LEU A 108 -6.06 -5.87 -8.86
CA LEU A 108 -5.87 -4.50 -9.34
C LEU A 108 -4.62 -4.33 -10.24
N GLY A 109 -3.75 -5.34 -10.32
CA GLY A 109 -2.55 -5.29 -11.16
C GLY A 109 -1.43 -4.40 -10.61
N TRP A 110 -1.51 -3.97 -9.35
CA TRP A 110 -0.48 -3.12 -8.73
C TRP A 110 0.74 -3.93 -8.27
N PRO A 111 1.96 -3.38 -8.39
CA PRO A 111 3.15 -4.02 -7.83
C PRO A 111 3.03 -4.23 -6.32
N ARG A 112 3.73 -5.25 -5.83
CA ARG A 112 4.03 -5.39 -4.40
C ARG A 112 4.89 -4.21 -3.91
N ASP A 113 5.04 -4.04 -2.61
CA ASP A 113 5.82 -2.93 -2.04
C ASP A 113 7.35 -3.08 -2.28
N GLY A 114 8.11 -2.07 -1.89
CA GLY A 114 9.57 -2.07 -2.04
C GLY A 114 10.26 -3.21 -1.28
N ARG A 115 9.76 -3.60 -0.09
CA ARG A 115 10.36 -4.68 0.71
C ARG A 115 10.24 -6.02 -0.02
N VAL A 116 9.04 -6.35 -0.50
CA VAL A 116 8.80 -7.61 -1.21
C VAL A 116 9.58 -7.66 -2.52
N LYS A 117 9.71 -6.53 -3.23
CA LYS A 117 10.56 -6.43 -4.44
C LYS A 117 12.02 -6.83 -4.17
N ASP A 118 12.52 -6.49 -2.99
CA ASP A 118 13.89 -6.81 -2.56
C ASP A 118 13.98 -8.18 -1.85
N GLY A 119 12.87 -8.92 -1.77
CA GLY A 119 12.81 -10.26 -1.17
C GLY A 119 12.62 -10.28 0.35
N TYR A 120 12.26 -9.14 0.94
CA TYR A 120 12.00 -8.98 2.37
C TYR A 120 10.50 -8.95 2.70
N TYR A 121 10.13 -9.41 3.90
CA TYR A 121 8.76 -9.26 4.37
C TYR A 121 8.40 -7.78 4.52
N SER A 122 7.21 -7.41 4.02
CA SER A 122 6.55 -6.17 4.43
C SER A 122 6.35 -6.18 5.94
N ALA A 123 6.37 -5.02 6.59
CA ALA A 123 6.54 -4.97 8.04
C ALA A 123 5.43 -4.21 8.75
N VAL A 124 4.96 -4.80 9.85
CA VAL A 124 4.20 -4.13 10.90
C VAL A 124 5.02 -4.10 12.18
N TYR A 125 5.30 -2.92 12.70
CA TYR A 125 5.96 -2.73 13.98
C TYR A 125 4.95 -2.27 15.03
N LEU A 126 4.94 -2.94 16.19
CA LEU A 126 4.08 -2.57 17.31
C LEU A 126 4.56 -1.27 17.96
N TYR A 127 3.87 -0.19 17.67
CA TYR A 127 4.11 1.11 18.28
C TYR A 127 3.91 1.06 19.80
N GLY A 128 4.85 1.64 20.55
CA GLY A 128 4.83 1.65 22.01
C GLY A 128 5.52 0.44 22.65
N SER A 129 5.86 -0.60 21.88
CA SER A 129 6.51 -1.81 22.41
C SER A 129 8.02 -1.67 22.65
N ASP A 130 8.66 -0.71 21.97
CA ASP A 130 10.06 -0.30 22.16
C ASP A 130 10.29 1.05 21.49
N ALA A 131 11.24 1.84 22.02
CA ALA A 131 11.57 3.18 21.56
C ALA A 131 11.94 3.27 20.07
N CYS A 132 12.41 2.17 19.45
CA CYS A 132 12.71 2.13 18.03
C CYS A 132 11.49 2.42 17.13
N THR A 133 10.27 2.19 17.63
CA THR A 133 9.01 2.52 16.94
C THR A 133 8.55 3.97 17.13
N GLY A 134 9.30 4.78 17.89
CA GLY A 134 8.99 6.17 18.21
C GLY A 134 8.35 6.38 19.59
N SER A 135 8.00 5.31 20.31
CA SER A 135 7.55 5.35 21.71
C SER A 135 7.82 4.03 22.42
N ASN A 136 8.01 4.09 23.73
CA ASN A 136 8.13 2.92 24.60
C ASN A 136 6.93 2.76 25.56
N ASN A 137 5.84 3.49 25.33
CA ASN A 137 4.63 3.40 26.15
C ASN A 137 3.64 2.38 25.54
N PRO A 138 3.35 1.25 26.22
CA PRO A 138 2.47 0.21 25.70
C PRO A 138 1.00 0.62 25.63
N ASP A 139 0.64 1.74 26.25
CA ASP A 139 -0.74 2.26 26.27
C ASP A 139 -0.99 3.33 25.21
N ASP A 140 0.00 3.65 24.37
CA ASP A 140 -0.19 4.53 23.23
C ASP A 140 -1.17 3.93 22.23
N LYS A 141 -1.88 4.81 21.49
CA LYS A 141 -2.96 4.42 20.56
C LYS A 141 -2.72 4.96 19.16
N GLY A 142 -3.44 4.40 18.19
CA GLY A 142 -3.40 4.79 16.79
C GLY A 142 -2.48 3.91 15.92
N GLY A 143 -2.34 4.29 14.67
CA GLY A 143 -1.44 3.67 13.71
C GLY A 143 -1.28 4.52 12.46
N TRP A 144 -0.14 4.39 11.78
CA TRP A 144 0.17 5.14 10.57
C TRP A 144 1.19 4.38 9.70
N GLN A 145 1.28 4.79 8.44
CA GLN A 145 2.37 4.39 7.55
C GLN A 145 3.65 5.15 7.94
N SER A 146 4.70 4.41 8.26
CA SER A 146 5.99 4.91 8.73
C SER A 146 7.11 4.53 7.76
N TRP A 147 8.30 5.06 8.02
CA TRP A 147 9.53 4.71 7.32
C TRP A 147 10.52 4.13 8.32
N ILE A 148 10.66 2.80 8.33
CA ILE A 148 11.43 2.06 9.34
C ILE A 148 12.45 1.17 8.63
N ASP A 149 13.69 1.20 9.11
CA ASP A 149 14.82 0.42 8.59
C ASP A 149 14.98 0.55 7.05
N GLY A 150 14.73 1.75 6.52
CA GLY A 150 14.94 2.07 5.09
C GLY A 150 13.78 1.75 4.15
N TYR A 151 12.62 1.37 4.69
CA TYR A 151 11.45 0.99 3.89
C TYR A 151 10.15 1.49 4.52
N ALA A 152 9.09 1.56 3.71
CA ALA A 152 7.73 1.72 4.21
C ALA A 152 7.38 0.56 5.17
N ALA A 153 6.67 0.88 6.24
CA ALA A 153 6.20 -0.07 7.23
C ALA A 153 4.96 0.47 7.94
N ILE A 154 4.12 -0.41 8.47
CA ILE A 154 3.00 -0.02 9.33
C ILE A 154 3.52 0.12 10.75
N ALA A 155 3.31 1.28 11.37
CA ALA A 155 3.44 1.44 12.82
C ALA A 155 2.02 1.37 13.41
N ALA A 156 1.71 0.29 14.12
CA ALA A 156 0.39 0.08 14.71
C ALA A 156 0.51 -0.11 16.21
N SER A 157 -0.27 0.63 17.01
CA SER A 157 -0.32 0.43 18.46
C SER A 157 -1.13 -0.80 18.85
N TYR A 158 -1.22 -1.08 20.15
CA TYR A 158 -2.01 -2.20 20.65
C TYR A 158 -3.50 -2.11 20.28
N TYR A 159 -4.06 -0.91 20.11
CA TYR A 159 -5.50 -0.71 19.92
C TYR A 159 -6.02 -1.28 18.58
N PRO A 160 -5.47 -0.90 17.40
CA PRO A 160 -5.85 -1.54 16.14
C PRO A 160 -5.44 -3.00 16.08
N VAL A 161 -4.28 -3.39 16.64
CA VAL A 161 -3.83 -4.79 16.61
C VAL A 161 -4.78 -5.69 17.42
N TYR A 162 -5.13 -5.31 18.65
CA TYR A 162 -6.08 -6.05 19.48
C TYR A 162 -7.47 -6.14 18.84
N SER A 163 -7.84 -5.23 17.94
CA SER A 163 -9.13 -5.30 17.24
C SER A 163 -9.29 -6.57 16.39
N PHE A 164 -8.20 -7.22 16.00
CA PHE A 164 -8.20 -8.52 15.31
C PHE A 164 -8.43 -9.71 16.25
N ASP A 165 -8.32 -9.53 17.56
CA ASP A 165 -8.62 -10.58 18.53
C ASP A 165 -10.12 -10.92 18.54
N PRO A 166 -10.50 -12.22 18.48
CA PRO A 166 -11.89 -12.64 18.66
C PRO A 166 -12.50 -12.16 19.99
N ALA A 167 -11.70 -12.04 21.06
CA ALA A 167 -12.12 -11.57 22.37
C ALA A 167 -12.23 -10.04 22.47
N CYS A 168 -11.81 -9.29 21.44
CA CYS A 168 -11.88 -7.84 21.46
C CYS A 168 -13.33 -7.34 21.52
N THR A 169 -13.59 -6.52 22.53
CA THR A 169 -14.89 -5.94 22.87
C THR A 169 -15.09 -4.51 22.35
N TYR A 170 -14.16 -4.00 21.54
CA TYR A 170 -14.25 -2.63 21.01
C TYR A 170 -15.43 -2.52 20.03
N ASN A 171 -16.29 -1.53 20.26
CA ASN A 171 -17.44 -1.26 19.39
C ASN A 171 -17.01 -0.86 17.97
N ASP A 172 -15.83 -0.26 17.83
CA ASP A 172 -15.24 0.16 16.56
C ASP A 172 -14.26 -0.86 15.96
N LYS A 173 -14.18 -2.10 16.51
CA LYS A 173 -13.20 -3.11 16.06
C LYS A 173 -13.20 -3.31 14.55
N LYS A 174 -14.37 -3.31 13.92
CA LYS A 174 -14.49 -3.54 12.48
C LYS A 174 -13.91 -2.37 11.68
N ALA A 175 -14.13 -1.14 12.13
CA ALA A 175 -13.52 0.03 11.53
C ALA A 175 -11.99 0.02 11.68
N GLN A 176 -11.47 -0.46 12.82
CA GLN A 176 -10.03 -0.60 13.03
C GLN A 176 -9.39 -1.68 12.12
N GLN A 177 -10.13 -2.76 11.81
CA GLN A 177 -9.68 -3.82 10.91
C GLN A 177 -9.72 -3.43 9.43
N ASP A 178 -10.50 -2.41 9.08
CA ASP A 178 -10.73 -1.97 7.71
C ASP A 178 -9.97 -0.67 7.36
N ALA A 179 -9.23 -0.10 8.32
CA ALA A 179 -8.43 1.11 8.18
C ALA A 179 -7.02 0.82 7.67
#